data_AF-A0A4Q7G666-F1
#
_entry.id   AF-A0A4Q7G666-F1
#
_cell.length_a   1.000
_cell.length_b   1.000
_cell.length_c   1.000
_cell.angle_alpha   90.00
_cell.angle_beta   90.00
_cell.angle_gamma   90.00
#
_symmetry.space_group_name_H-M   'P 1'
#
loop_
_entity.id
_entity.type
_entity.pdbx_description
1 polymer ?
#
loop_
_entity_poly.entity_id
_entity_poly.type
_entity_poly.pdbx_seq_one_letter_code
_entity_poly.pdbx_strand_id
1 'polypeptide(L)'
;MDAQASFDYERSDMSSRAIACIAAGLAAFVVAVPLMMPLAFPASMRHVTSNARPALSSDAPPLEIAPGEELQSVRRANDQIAETYGWVDRNRGIVRIPVSRAMEVLSKRGLPGWPKP
;
A
#
# COMPACT_ATOMS: atom_id res chain seq x y z
N MET A 1 -69.22 -0.86 30.45
CA MET A 1 -67.85 -0.50 30.06
C MET A 1 -67.49 -1.46 28.95
N ASP A 2 -67.48 -1.02 27.70
CA ASP A 2 -66.76 -1.68 26.62
C ASP A 2 -66.45 -0.61 25.57
N ALA A 3 -65.19 -0.20 25.56
CA ALA A 3 -64.64 0.77 24.65
C ALA A 3 -64.19 0.03 23.38
N GLN A 4 -64.94 0.16 22.30
CA GLN A 4 -64.42 -0.17 20.97
C GLN A 4 -63.84 1.10 20.36
N ALA A 5 -62.56 1.33 20.65
CA ALA A 5 -61.74 2.23 19.86
C ALA A 5 -61.60 1.63 18.46
N SER A 6 -62.41 2.10 17.52
CA SER A 6 -62.21 1.88 16.09
C SER A 6 -60.92 2.60 15.70
N PHE A 7 -59.83 1.85 15.56
CA PHE A 7 -58.62 2.35 14.92
C PHE A 7 -58.94 2.54 13.43
N ASP A 8 -59.17 3.80 13.05
CA ASP A 8 -59.23 4.20 11.65
C ASP A 8 -57.83 4.03 11.05
N TYR A 9 -57.62 2.88 10.42
CA TYR A 9 -56.43 2.66 9.62
C TYR A 9 -56.69 3.35 8.28
N GLU A 10 -56.23 4.58 8.13
CA GLU A 10 -56.23 5.25 6.83
C GLU A 10 -55.22 4.53 5.92
N ARG A 11 -55.72 3.45 5.31
CA ARG A 11 -55.10 2.70 4.23
C ARG A 11 -55.21 3.58 3.00
N SER A 12 -54.52 4.73 3.03
CA SER A 12 -54.23 5.51 1.84
C SER A 12 -53.44 4.58 0.93
N ASP A 13 -54.18 3.94 0.02
CA ASP A 13 -53.69 3.01 -0.97
C ASP A 13 -52.57 3.72 -1.72
N MET A 14 -51.32 3.37 -1.40
CA MET A 14 -50.21 3.72 -2.28
C MET A 14 -50.63 3.24 -3.66
N SER A 15 -50.81 4.19 -4.59
CA SER A 15 -51.42 3.89 -5.87
C SER A 15 -50.72 2.69 -6.50
N SER A 16 -51.48 1.69 -6.94
CA SER A 16 -50.93 0.48 -7.55
C SER A 16 -49.98 0.80 -8.70
N ARG A 17 -50.22 1.93 -9.38
CA ARG A 17 -49.35 2.52 -10.40
C ARG A 17 -48.03 3.01 -9.85
N ALA A 18 -48.00 3.71 -8.71
CA ALA A 18 -46.76 4.11 -8.05
C ALA A 18 -45.94 2.88 -7.61
N ILE A 19 -46.60 1.87 -7.04
CA ILE A 19 -45.93 0.61 -6.66
C ILE A 19 -45.34 -0.07 -7.91
N ALA A 20 -46.11 -0.16 -8.99
CA ALA A 20 -45.65 -0.74 -10.25
C ALA A 20 -44.47 0.06 -10.86
N CYS A 21 -44.52 1.39 -10.84
CA CYS A 21 -43.43 2.25 -11.31
C CYS A 21 -42.16 2.08 -10.48
N ILE A 22 -42.28 1.99 -9.15
CA ILE A 22 -41.13 1.77 -8.26
C ILE A 22 -40.52 0.39 -8.52
N ALA A 23 -41.36 -0.65 -8.62
CA ALA A 23 -40.90 -2.01 -8.91
C ALA A 23 -40.20 -2.07 -10.27
N ALA A 24 -40.76 -1.44 -11.30
CA ALA A 24 -40.14 -1.36 -12.62
C ALA A 24 -38.82 -0.57 -12.60
N GLY A 25 -38.77 0.54 -11.86
CA GLY A 25 -37.55 1.34 -11.70
C GLY A 25 -36.44 0.58 -10.98
N LEU A 26 -36.77 -0.14 -9.91
CA LEU A 26 -35.82 -0.99 -9.20
C LEU A 26 -35.31 -2.12 -10.08
N ALA A 27 -36.19 -2.81 -10.80
CA ALA A 27 -35.81 -3.86 -11.75
C ALA A 27 -34.89 -3.32 -12.85
N ALA A 28 -35.23 -2.16 -13.42
CA ALA A 28 -34.39 -1.49 -14.41
C ALA A 28 -33.02 -1.11 -13.84
N PHE A 29 -32.95 -0.62 -12.59
CA PHE A 29 -31.67 -0.29 -11.94
C PHE A 29 -30.79 -1.53 -11.71
N VAL A 30 -31.38 -2.61 -11.20
CA VAL A 30 -30.69 -3.88 -10.96
C VAL A 30 -30.12 -4.48 -12.26
N VAL A 31 -30.76 -4.25 -13.40
CA VAL A 31 -30.27 -4.70 -14.72
C VAL A 31 -29.29 -3.69 -15.34
N ALA A 32 -29.58 -2.39 -15.24
CA ALA A 32 -28.79 -1.35 -15.89
C ALA A 32 -27.41 -1.19 -15.26
N VAL A 33 -27.28 -1.30 -13.93
CA VAL A 33 -25.99 -1.16 -13.23
C VAL A 33 -24.97 -2.20 -13.69
N PRO A 34 -25.24 -3.53 -13.65
CA PRO A 34 -24.29 -4.52 -14.14
C PRO A 34 -24.06 -4.43 -15.66
N LEU A 35 -25.04 -3.92 -16.42
CA LEU A 35 -24.87 -3.68 -17.87
C LEU A 35 -24.01 -2.44 -18.18
N MET A 36 -24.00 -1.41 -17.33
CA MET A 36 -23.19 -0.20 -17.48
C MET A 36 -21.77 -0.35 -16.92
N MET A 37 -21.59 -1.16 -15.87
CA MET A 37 -20.28 -1.47 -15.28
C MET A 37 -19.18 -1.87 -16.30
N PRO A 38 -19.42 -2.71 -17.34
CA PRO A 38 -18.42 -3.04 -18.37
C PRO A 38 -17.88 -1.82 -19.11
N LEU A 39 -18.75 -0.86 -19.40
CA LEU A 39 -18.43 0.29 -20.23
C LEU A 39 -17.58 1.29 -19.48
N ALA A 40 -17.91 1.54 -18.21
CA ALA A 40 -17.17 2.47 -17.35
C ALA A 40 -15.85 1.88 -16.84
N PHE A 41 -15.80 0.56 -16.62
CA PHE A 41 -14.65 -0.14 -16.05
C PHE A 41 -14.32 -1.41 -16.84
N PRO A 42 -13.86 -1.30 -18.10
CA PRO A 42 -13.56 -2.47 -18.93
C PRO A 42 -12.47 -3.37 -18.32
N ALA A 43 -11.57 -2.79 -17.52
CA ALA A 43 -10.53 -3.53 -16.82
C ALA A 43 -11.04 -4.34 -15.60
N SER A 44 -12.13 -3.92 -14.94
CA SER A 44 -12.66 -4.62 -13.75
C SER A 44 -13.44 -5.88 -14.10
N MET A 45 -13.85 -6.04 -15.36
CA MET A 45 -14.52 -7.26 -15.85
C MET A 45 -13.60 -8.45 -16.03
N ARG A 46 -12.28 -8.21 -15.99
CA ARG A 46 -11.30 -9.28 -15.90
C ARG A 46 -11.45 -9.91 -14.51
N HIS A 47 -12.29 -10.92 -14.41
CA HIS A 47 -12.54 -11.68 -13.18
C HIS A 47 -11.21 -12.24 -12.68
N VAL A 48 -10.56 -11.52 -11.76
CA VAL A 48 -9.48 -12.07 -10.95
C VAL A 48 -10.18 -12.98 -9.95
N THR A 49 -10.10 -14.28 -10.18
CA THR A 49 -10.62 -15.30 -9.27
C THR A 49 -10.09 -15.05 -7.87
N SER A 50 -11.00 -14.91 -6.90
CA SER A 50 -10.79 -14.51 -5.49
C SER A 50 -10.04 -15.55 -4.63
N ASN A 51 -9.16 -16.34 -5.22
CA ASN A 51 -8.28 -17.32 -4.57
C ASN A 51 -6.79 -17.09 -4.86
N ALA A 52 -6.43 -16.05 -5.61
CA ALA A 52 -5.07 -15.52 -5.60
C ALA A 52 -4.99 -14.41 -4.54
N ARG A 53 -4.08 -14.56 -3.57
CA ARG A 53 -3.74 -13.53 -2.59
C ARG A 53 -3.59 -12.16 -3.31
N PRO A 54 -4.09 -11.04 -2.74
CA PRO A 54 -3.91 -9.70 -3.32
C PRO A 54 -2.45 -9.24 -3.51
N ALA A 55 -1.47 -10.07 -3.11
CA ALA A 55 -0.04 -9.81 -3.27
C ALA A 55 0.52 -10.17 -4.67
N LEU A 56 -0.29 -10.72 -5.58
CA LEU A 56 0.12 -11.13 -6.93
C LEU A 56 -0.46 -10.22 -8.02
N SER A 57 -0.70 -8.95 -7.72
CA SER A 57 -0.65 -7.94 -8.78
C SER A 57 0.68 -8.16 -9.51
N SER A 58 0.66 -8.36 -10.83
CA SER A 58 1.88 -8.53 -11.64
C SER A 58 2.87 -7.35 -11.54
N ASP A 59 2.46 -6.29 -10.84
CA ASP A 59 3.17 -5.04 -10.59
C ASP A 59 3.57 -4.86 -9.11
N ALA A 60 3.30 -5.85 -8.25
CA ALA A 60 3.79 -5.85 -6.88
C ALA A 60 5.23 -6.40 -6.85
N PRO A 61 6.16 -5.76 -6.12
CA PRO A 61 7.50 -6.31 -5.97
C PRO A 61 7.43 -7.73 -5.39
N PRO A 62 8.22 -8.68 -5.92
CA PRO A 62 8.16 -10.07 -5.46
C PRO A 62 8.47 -10.14 -3.97
N LEU A 63 7.72 -10.97 -3.25
CA LEU A 63 7.95 -11.17 -1.83
C LEU A 63 9.32 -11.85 -1.62
N GLU A 64 10.18 -11.20 -0.85
CA GLU A 64 11.52 -11.71 -0.50
C GLU A 64 11.40 -13.02 0.31
N ILE A 65 12.07 -14.07 -0.15
CA ILE A 65 11.90 -15.44 0.36
C ILE A 65 12.70 -15.65 1.67
N ALA A 66 13.85 -14.98 1.81
CA ALA A 66 14.80 -15.19 2.92
C ALA A 66 15.40 -13.86 3.43
N PRO A 67 14.57 -12.95 3.98
CA PRO A 67 15.03 -11.62 4.40
C PRO A 67 16.17 -11.65 5.43
N GLY A 68 16.22 -12.69 6.28
CA GLY A 68 17.27 -12.84 7.28
C GLY A 68 18.67 -13.06 6.68
N GLU A 69 18.78 -13.79 5.58
CA GLU A 69 20.08 -14.09 4.95
C GLU A 69 20.61 -12.88 4.18
N GLU A 70 19.73 -12.20 3.45
CA GLU A 70 20.08 -10.98 2.72
C GLU A 70 20.53 -9.88 3.68
N LEU A 71 19.80 -9.65 4.77
CA LEU A 71 20.21 -8.70 5.82
C LEU A 71 21.58 -9.04 6.43
N GLN A 72 21.87 -10.32 6.68
CA GLN A 72 23.19 -10.73 7.17
C GLN A 72 24.30 -10.49 6.14
N SER A 73 24.03 -10.73 4.85
CA SER A 73 24.99 -10.47 3.79
C SER A 73 25.35 -8.99 3.69
N VAL A 74 24.34 -8.11 3.75
CA VAL A 74 24.49 -6.66 3.74
C VAL A 74 25.24 -6.18 4.97
N ARG A 75 24.90 -6.72 6.15
CA ARG A 75 25.60 -6.42 7.41
C ARG A 75 27.10 -6.74 7.29
N ARG A 76 27.45 -7.95 6.84
CA ARG A 76 28.85 -8.36 6.66
C ARG A 76 29.59 -7.49 5.65
N ALA A 77 28.97 -7.15 4.52
CA ALA A 77 29.58 -6.29 3.51
C ALA A 77 29.86 -4.88 4.07
N ASN A 78 28.92 -4.31 4.82
CA ASN A 78 29.09 -3.01 5.47
C ASN A 78 30.20 -3.04 6.52
N ASP A 79 30.26 -4.09 7.33
CA ASP A 79 31.27 -4.23 8.38
C ASP A 79 32.67 -4.36 7.75
N GLN A 80 32.81 -5.15 6.67
CA GLN A 80 34.05 -5.22 5.89
C GLN A 80 34.48 -3.85 5.36
N ILE A 81 33.55 -3.07 4.79
CA ILE A 81 33.84 -1.72 4.28
C ILE A 81 34.30 -0.78 5.41
N ALA A 82 33.71 -0.88 6.60
CA ALA A 82 34.03 -0.05 7.75
C ALA A 82 35.38 -0.40 8.40
N GLU A 83 35.77 -1.68 8.34
CA GLU A 83 36.98 -2.20 8.99
C GLU A 83 38.21 -2.22 8.07
N THR A 84 38.02 -2.11 6.75
CA THR A 84 39.11 -2.26 5.77
C THR A 84 39.38 -0.99 4.97
N TYR A 85 40.62 -0.89 4.51
CA TYR A 85 41.02 0.13 3.54
C TYR A 85 40.43 -0.17 2.17
N GLY A 86 40.15 0.87 1.39
CA GLY A 86 39.67 0.72 0.03
C GLY A 86 39.89 1.97 -0.82
N TRP A 87 39.79 1.84 -2.13
CA TRP A 87 39.81 3.00 -3.02
C TRP A 87 38.41 3.57 -3.16
N VAL A 88 38.28 4.90 -3.03
CA VAL A 88 37.05 5.62 -3.41
C VAL A 88 37.18 6.11 -4.84
N ASP A 89 38.32 6.73 -5.15
CA ASP A 89 38.67 7.16 -6.50
C ASP A 89 40.18 6.98 -6.69
N ARG A 90 40.56 5.97 -7.47
CA ARG A 90 41.97 5.63 -7.71
C ARG A 90 42.67 6.68 -8.58
N ASN A 91 41.95 7.31 -9.51
CA ASN A 91 42.52 8.31 -10.42
C ASN A 91 42.87 9.60 -9.68
N ARG A 92 42.08 9.96 -8.67
CA ARG A 92 42.30 11.14 -7.84
C ARG A 92 43.11 10.86 -6.56
N GLY A 93 43.54 9.61 -6.36
CA GLY A 93 44.31 9.22 -5.18
C GLY A 93 43.49 9.19 -3.88
N ILE A 94 42.16 9.09 -3.95
CA ILE A 94 41.27 9.14 -2.79
C ILE A 94 41.05 7.73 -2.23
N VAL A 95 41.50 7.53 -0.99
CA VAL A 95 41.44 6.25 -0.27
C VAL A 95 40.48 6.37 0.91
N ARG A 96 39.65 5.34 1.10
CA ARG A 96 38.87 5.08 2.32
C ARG A 96 39.78 4.43 3.37
N ILE A 97 39.75 4.97 4.57
CA ILE A 97 40.39 4.39 5.75
C ILE A 97 39.33 3.72 6.65
N PRO A 98 39.69 2.71 7.46
CA PRO A 98 38.80 2.13 8.46
C PRO A 98 38.26 3.19 9.42
N VAL A 99 37.02 3.00 9.90
CA VAL A 99 36.35 3.97 10.79
C VAL A 99 37.15 4.19 12.07
N SER A 100 37.68 3.13 12.68
CA SER A 100 38.53 3.24 13.88
C SER A 100 39.74 4.14 13.64
N ARG A 101 40.37 4.02 12.46
CA ARG A 101 41.50 4.86 12.08
C ARG A 101 41.08 6.29 11.79
N ALA A 102 39.92 6.50 11.16
CA ALA A 102 39.36 7.82 10.96
C ALA A 102 39.15 8.53 12.30
N MET A 103 38.57 7.85 13.28
CA MET A 103 38.37 8.39 14.64
C MET A 103 39.68 8.79 15.31
N GLU A 104 40.74 7.99 15.20
CA GLU A 104 42.07 8.33 15.73
C GLU A 104 42.71 9.54 15.04
N VAL A 105 42.56 9.64 13.72
CA VAL A 105 43.10 10.78 12.96
C VAL A 105 42.33 12.05 13.33
N LEU A 106 41.02 11.92 13.48
CA LEU A 106 40.11 13.00 13.84
C LEU A 106 40.36 13.52 15.25
N SER A 107 40.58 12.63 16.21
CA SER A 107 40.88 13.03 17.60
C SER A 107 42.20 13.78 17.70
N LYS A 108 43.20 13.43 16.88
CA LYS A 108 44.52 14.09 16.86
C LYS A 108 44.53 15.40 16.10
N ARG A 109 43.84 15.48 14.96
CA ARG A 109 43.87 16.66 14.07
C ARG A 109 42.71 17.65 14.30
N GLY A 110 41.63 17.19 14.92
CA GLY A 110 40.36 17.92 14.97
C GLY A 110 39.66 17.96 13.61
N LEU A 111 38.41 18.42 13.61
CA LEU A 111 37.65 18.65 12.37
C LEU A 111 37.94 20.06 11.85
N PRO A 112 38.32 20.23 10.57
CA PRO A 112 38.49 21.55 9.99
C PRO A 112 37.14 22.29 9.96
N GLY A 113 37.10 23.50 10.52
CA GLY A 113 35.89 24.32 10.61
C GLY A 113 34.97 24.04 11.80
N TRP A 114 35.36 23.16 12.72
CA TRP A 114 34.60 22.93 13.96
C TRP A 114 34.89 24.04 14.98
N PRO A 115 33.87 24.73 15.54
CA PRO A 115 34.07 25.75 16.56
C PRO A 115 34.69 25.11 17.80
N LYS A 116 35.81 25.67 18.27
CA LYS A 116 36.35 25.30 19.58
C LYS A 116 35.37 25.82 20.65
N PRO A 117 35.01 25.02 21.65
CA PRO A 117 34.24 25.51 22.80
C PRO A 117 35.00 26.61 23.55
#